data_AF-A0A3E2HB40-F1
#
_entry.id   AF-A0A3E2HB40-F1
#
_cell.length_a   1.000
_cell.length_b   1.000
_cell.length_c   1.000
_cell.angle_alpha   90.00
_cell.angle_beta   90.00
_cell.angle_gamma   90.00
#
_symmetry.space_group_name_H-M   'P 1'
#
loop_
_entity.id
_entity.type
_entity.pdbx_description
1 polymer ?
#
loop_
_entity_poly.entity_id
_entity_poly.type
_entity_poly.pdbx_seq_one_letter_code
_entity_poly.pdbx_strand_id
1 'polypeptide(L)'
;MASKILLVQSCTMMLFTFLCYTSHCAVFAPKPPGRYAVSMTAMKLIDSTRIDPYQPNNQSRAIMVSSFYPVSHNCKSNSLCPVPYMPSFTAAFLDQSYSQYGIPNGTFEQFQLQLACNNTIDPKDNSFSVHSFPIVLFSPGAGAPRLFYSIIAQYISSNGFIVITIDHPGDAELVEFSSGTVIYNAITNLTLNDLTKSVVVRSQDASFVLDSLSQVSIVRRLIPGACSGFDVPRVAMYGHSLGGAAAASAAYHDHRIVGAVDLDGSLFGSVVSDGLPKDSFFLL
;
A
#
# COMPACT_ATOMS: atom_id res chain seq x y z
N MET A 1 41.19 -17.38 -41.25
CA MET A 1 40.86 -16.71 -39.96
C MET A 1 39.47 -16.07 -39.95
N ALA A 2 38.97 -15.54 -41.07
CA ALA A 2 37.66 -14.89 -41.15
C ALA A 2 36.44 -15.77 -40.74
N SER A 3 36.39 -17.05 -41.12
CA SER A 3 35.25 -17.93 -40.76
C SER A 3 35.12 -18.25 -39.26
N LYS A 4 36.21 -18.20 -38.48
CA LYS A 4 36.14 -18.45 -37.03
C LYS A 4 35.61 -17.23 -36.27
N ILE A 5 35.78 -16.02 -36.81
CA ILE A 5 35.31 -14.77 -36.19
C ILE A 5 33.80 -14.59 -36.41
N LEU A 6 33.29 -14.95 -37.59
CA LEU A 6 31.85 -14.94 -37.90
C LEU A 6 31.05 -15.94 -37.05
N LEU A 7 31.60 -17.11 -36.75
CA LEU A 7 30.91 -18.10 -35.91
C LEU A 7 30.81 -17.64 -34.45
N VAL A 8 31.83 -16.96 -33.94
CA VAL A 8 31.85 -16.41 -32.57
C VAL A 8 30.87 -15.25 -32.45
N GLN A 9 30.84 -14.29 -33.39
CA GLN A 9 29.87 -13.19 -33.39
C GLN A 9 28.40 -13.66 -33.49
N SER A 10 28.13 -14.68 -34.31
CA SER A 10 26.78 -15.26 -34.42
C SER A 10 26.35 -15.99 -33.14
N CYS A 11 27.28 -16.65 -32.44
CA CYS A 11 27.01 -17.28 -31.14
C CYS A 11 26.77 -16.24 -30.03
N THR A 12 27.51 -15.13 -29.99
CA THR A 12 27.27 -14.06 -28.99
C THR A 12 25.97 -13.31 -29.25
N MET A 13 25.59 -13.08 -30.51
CA MET A 13 24.28 -12.50 -30.83
C MET A 13 23.13 -13.46 -30.55
N MET A 14 23.30 -14.77 -30.76
CA MET A 14 22.30 -15.76 -30.33
C MET A 14 22.20 -15.86 -28.81
N LEU A 15 23.30 -15.75 -28.05
CA LEU A 15 23.27 -15.76 -26.59
C LEU A 15 22.63 -14.47 -26.03
N PHE A 16 22.90 -13.31 -26.64
CA PHE A 16 22.25 -12.04 -26.29
C PHE A 16 20.77 -12.01 -26.67
N THR A 17 20.39 -12.58 -27.82
CA THR A 17 18.96 -12.71 -28.16
C THR A 17 18.28 -13.77 -27.31
N PHE A 18 18.94 -14.85 -26.89
CA PHE A 18 18.40 -15.80 -25.90
C PHE A 18 18.23 -15.17 -24.52
N LEU A 19 19.09 -14.22 -24.14
CA LEU A 19 18.96 -13.39 -22.94
C LEU A 19 17.94 -12.25 -23.11
N CYS A 20 17.62 -11.80 -24.33
CA CYS A 20 16.48 -10.90 -24.61
C CYS A 20 15.16 -11.66 -24.77
N TYR A 21 15.21 -12.96 -25.03
CA TYR A 21 14.14 -13.93 -24.84
C TYR A 21 14.17 -14.49 -23.42
N THR A 22 14.63 -13.71 -22.42
CA THR A 22 14.26 -14.00 -21.03
C THR A 22 12.76 -14.08 -21.00
N SER A 23 12.28 -15.31 -20.83
CA SER A 23 10.92 -15.63 -20.48
C SER A 23 10.45 -14.58 -19.47
N HIS A 24 9.27 -13.98 -19.67
CA HIS A 24 8.64 -13.07 -18.70
C HIS A 24 8.36 -13.87 -17.43
N CYS A 25 9.41 -14.12 -16.66
CA CYS A 25 9.38 -15.00 -15.51
C CYS A 25 8.89 -14.16 -14.36
N ALA A 26 7.84 -14.64 -13.70
CA ALA A 26 7.31 -14.00 -12.51
C ALA A 26 8.43 -13.81 -11.49
N VAL A 27 8.65 -12.57 -11.07
CA VAL A 27 9.55 -12.22 -9.97
C VAL A 27 8.72 -12.17 -8.70
N PHE A 28 8.90 -13.17 -7.85
CA PHE A 28 8.17 -13.23 -6.59
C PHE A 28 8.81 -12.35 -5.53
N ALA A 29 7.99 -11.55 -4.85
CA ALA A 29 8.36 -10.91 -3.61
C ALA A 29 8.78 -11.97 -2.57
N PRO A 30 9.71 -11.64 -1.66
CA PRO A 30 10.12 -12.56 -0.61
C PRO A 30 8.92 -13.04 0.19
N LYS A 31 8.88 -14.34 0.48
CA LYS A 31 7.87 -14.91 1.37
C LYS A 31 8.00 -14.23 2.74
N PRO A 32 6.91 -13.70 3.32
CA PRO A 32 6.98 -13.07 4.63
C PRO A 32 7.33 -14.13 5.69
N PRO A 33 8.20 -13.81 6.67
CA PRO A 33 8.71 -14.80 7.63
C PRO A 33 7.79 -15.03 8.84
N GLY A 34 6.76 -14.19 9.00
CA GLY A 34 5.86 -14.27 10.14
C GLY A 34 5.04 -15.55 10.12
N ARG A 35 4.40 -15.83 11.26
CA ARG A 35 3.66 -17.07 11.43
C ARG A 35 2.49 -17.14 10.47
N TYR A 36 1.70 -16.09 10.26
CA TYR A 36 0.44 -16.15 9.51
C TYR A 36 0.64 -16.07 7.99
N ALA A 37 -0.13 -16.86 7.25
CA ALA A 37 -0.38 -16.56 5.85
C ALA A 37 -1.18 -15.25 5.75
N VAL A 38 -1.01 -14.52 4.64
CA VAL A 38 -1.58 -13.18 4.46
C VAL A 38 -2.45 -13.18 3.22
N SER A 39 -3.63 -12.61 3.32
CA SER A 39 -4.44 -12.23 2.16
C SER A 39 -4.49 -10.72 2.00
N MET A 40 -4.93 -10.27 0.83
CA MET A 40 -5.07 -8.86 0.50
C MET A 40 -6.41 -8.60 -0.17
N THR A 41 -7.05 -7.50 0.20
CA THR A 41 -8.07 -6.87 -0.65
C THR A 41 -7.68 -5.44 -0.95
N ALA A 42 -8.30 -4.86 -1.98
CA ALA A 42 -8.17 -3.45 -2.27
C ALA A 42 -9.53 -2.86 -2.64
N MET A 43 -9.83 -1.65 -2.16
CA MET A 43 -11.09 -0.99 -2.48
C MET A 43 -11.00 0.53 -2.45
N LYS A 44 -11.89 1.16 -3.20
CA LYS A 44 -12.15 2.59 -3.16
C LYS A 44 -13.01 2.94 -1.95
N LEU A 45 -12.62 3.97 -1.21
CA LEU A 45 -13.45 4.63 -0.21
C LEU A 45 -13.73 6.06 -0.65
N ILE A 46 -14.95 6.55 -0.37
CA ILE A 46 -15.37 7.91 -0.71
C ILE A 46 -15.81 8.60 0.57
N ASP A 47 -15.10 9.67 0.92
CA ASP A 47 -15.44 10.56 2.00
C ASP A 47 -16.37 11.65 1.47
N SER A 48 -17.68 11.46 1.67
CA SER A 48 -18.69 12.43 1.26
C SER A 48 -18.71 13.70 2.11
N THR A 49 -17.95 13.76 3.20
CA THR A 49 -17.90 14.91 4.11
C THR A 49 -16.84 15.93 3.72
N ARG A 50 -15.85 15.50 2.91
CA ARG A 50 -14.76 16.36 2.43
C ARG A 50 -14.84 16.55 0.92
N ILE A 51 -14.60 17.79 0.50
CA ILE A 51 -14.30 18.12 -0.89
C ILE A 51 -12.84 17.73 -1.16
N ASP A 52 -12.59 17.09 -2.31
CA ASP A 52 -11.25 16.72 -2.72
C ASP A 52 -10.41 18.00 -2.97
N PRO A 53 -9.28 18.17 -2.26
CA PRO A 53 -8.49 19.40 -2.33
C PRO A 53 -7.55 19.47 -3.55
N TYR A 54 -7.56 18.43 -4.40
CA TYR A 54 -6.72 18.30 -5.60
C TYR A 54 -7.56 18.20 -6.89
N GLN A 55 -8.82 17.76 -6.80
CA GLN A 55 -9.70 17.61 -7.95
C GLN A 55 -10.58 18.84 -8.19
N PRO A 56 -10.90 19.18 -9.46
CA PRO A 56 -11.84 20.25 -9.77
C PRO A 56 -13.28 19.88 -9.42
N ASN A 57 -14.19 20.86 -9.52
CA ASN A 57 -15.66 20.67 -9.50
C ASN A 57 -16.25 20.17 -8.17
N ASN A 58 -15.61 20.43 -7.03
CA ASN A 58 -16.14 20.10 -5.71
C ASN A 58 -16.52 18.62 -5.57
N GLN A 59 -15.74 17.72 -6.16
CA GLN A 59 -15.95 16.28 -6.01
C GLN A 59 -15.63 15.84 -4.58
N SER A 60 -16.33 14.82 -4.08
CA SER A 60 -16.00 14.22 -2.78
C SER A 60 -14.63 13.56 -2.80
N ARG A 61 -13.90 13.64 -1.69
CA ARG A 61 -12.58 13.02 -1.55
C ARG A 61 -12.68 11.51 -1.68
N ALA A 62 -11.98 10.95 -2.67
CA ALA A 62 -11.86 9.50 -2.84
C ALA A 62 -10.42 9.05 -2.54
N ILE A 63 -10.29 7.91 -1.87
CA ILE A 63 -9.00 7.26 -1.61
C ILE A 63 -9.06 5.79 -2.01
N MET A 64 -7.91 5.20 -2.27
CA MET A 64 -7.78 3.76 -2.53
C MET A 64 -7.01 3.13 -1.37
N VAL A 65 -7.50 2.02 -0.83
CA VAL A 65 -6.83 1.31 0.26
C VAL A 65 -6.53 -0.12 -0.14
N SER A 66 -5.43 -0.68 0.37
CA SER A 66 -5.21 -2.12 0.39
C SER A 66 -5.19 -2.60 1.84
N SER A 67 -5.92 -3.66 2.16
CA SER A 67 -5.85 -4.32 3.46
C SER A 67 -5.13 -5.63 3.34
N PHE A 68 -4.02 -5.77 4.05
CA PHE A 68 -3.29 -7.00 4.28
C PHE A 68 -3.70 -7.54 5.64
N TYR A 69 -4.22 -8.77 5.70
CA TYR A 69 -4.71 -9.35 6.94
C TYR A 69 -4.28 -10.81 7.09
N PRO A 70 -4.06 -11.27 8.34
CA PRO A 70 -3.75 -12.67 8.61
C PRO A 70 -4.92 -13.57 8.20
N VAL A 71 -4.63 -14.80 7.78
CA VAL A 71 -5.62 -15.87 7.61
C VAL A 71 -5.27 -17.09 8.46
N SER A 72 -6.27 -17.90 8.82
CA SER A 72 -6.07 -19.06 9.72
C SER A 72 -5.14 -20.10 9.09
N HIS A 73 -4.25 -20.64 9.92
CA HIS A 73 -3.36 -21.76 9.58
C HIS A 73 -4.08 -23.06 9.30
N ASN A 74 -5.23 -23.28 9.95
CA ASN A 74 -5.91 -24.57 9.94
C ASN A 74 -6.75 -24.80 8.68
N CYS A 75 -6.84 -23.81 7.80
CA CYS A 75 -7.37 -24.02 6.47
C CYS A 75 -6.44 -24.97 5.71
N LYS A 76 -6.88 -26.23 5.53
CA LYS A 76 -6.30 -27.22 4.60
C LYS A 76 -6.20 -26.73 3.14
N SER A 77 -6.61 -25.49 2.90
CA SER A 77 -6.71 -24.78 1.64
C SER A 77 -5.87 -23.48 1.61
N ASN A 78 -4.85 -23.34 2.46
CA ASN A 78 -3.89 -22.22 2.40
C ASN A 78 -2.94 -22.32 1.18
N SER A 79 -3.53 -22.53 0.00
CA SER A 79 -2.83 -22.40 -1.27
C SER A 79 -2.41 -20.94 -1.43
N LEU A 80 -1.11 -20.72 -1.51
CA LEU A 80 -0.56 -19.45 -1.93
C LEU A 80 -0.73 -19.35 -3.44
N CYS A 81 -1.29 -18.24 -3.93
CA CYS A 81 -1.28 -17.95 -5.36
C CYS A 81 -0.43 -16.71 -5.65
N PRO A 82 0.13 -16.66 -6.87
CA PRO A 82 0.65 -15.43 -7.44
C PRO A 82 -0.46 -14.40 -7.53
N VAL A 83 -0.21 -13.20 -6.99
CA VAL A 83 -1.06 -12.03 -7.17
C VAL A 83 -0.17 -10.93 -7.76
N PRO A 84 -0.58 -10.26 -8.86
CA PRO A 84 0.20 -9.16 -9.42
C PRO A 84 0.51 -8.11 -8.35
N TYR A 85 1.77 -7.66 -8.29
CA TYR A 85 2.20 -6.67 -7.30
C TYR A 85 1.45 -5.34 -7.43
N MET A 86 1.07 -5.01 -8.66
CA MET A 86 0.29 -3.83 -9.01
C MET A 86 -0.61 -4.14 -10.22
N PRO A 87 -1.69 -3.36 -10.43
CA PRO A 87 -2.50 -3.46 -11.65
C PRO A 87 -1.68 -3.22 -12.93
N SER A 88 -2.11 -3.80 -14.04
CA SER A 88 -1.36 -3.76 -15.31
C SER A 88 -1.21 -2.35 -15.89
N PHE A 89 -2.24 -1.51 -15.78
CA PHE A 89 -2.15 -0.12 -16.22
C PHE A 89 -1.14 0.65 -15.37
N THR A 90 -1.19 0.46 -14.05
CA THR A 90 -0.20 1.03 -13.13
C THR A 90 1.23 0.56 -13.42
N ALA A 91 1.43 -0.73 -13.69
CA ALA A 91 2.73 -1.28 -14.07
C ALA A 91 3.29 -0.61 -15.34
N ALA A 92 2.48 -0.54 -16.39
CA ALA A 92 2.89 0.06 -17.66
C ALA A 92 3.20 1.55 -17.53
N PHE A 93 2.41 2.29 -16.72
CA PHE A 93 2.70 3.69 -16.43
C PHE A 93 4.06 3.85 -15.73
N LEU A 94 4.34 3.03 -14.72
CA LEU A 94 5.59 3.12 -13.97
C LEU A 94 6.80 2.69 -14.81
N ASP A 95 6.67 1.69 -15.70
CA ASP A 95 7.73 1.35 -16.65
C ASP A 95 8.12 2.60 -17.48
N GLN A 96 7.13 3.35 -17.95
CA GLN A 96 7.35 4.58 -18.70
C GLN A 96 7.96 5.70 -17.85
N SER A 97 7.40 5.97 -16.66
CA SER A 97 7.88 7.03 -15.75
C SER A 97 9.32 6.82 -15.31
N TYR A 98 9.75 5.57 -15.16
CA TYR A 98 11.09 5.21 -14.71
C TYR A 98 12.03 4.79 -15.87
N SER A 99 11.59 4.89 -17.12
CA SER A 99 12.40 4.54 -18.30
C SER A 99 13.71 5.34 -18.40
N GLN A 100 13.71 6.60 -17.97
CA GLN A 100 14.91 7.45 -17.91
C GLN A 100 15.98 6.92 -16.94
N TYR A 101 15.58 6.10 -15.96
CA TYR A 101 16.48 5.43 -15.03
C TYR A 101 16.90 4.04 -15.51
N GLY A 102 16.57 3.69 -16.77
CA GLY A 102 16.93 2.43 -17.40
C GLY A 102 15.97 1.27 -17.10
N ILE A 103 14.77 1.54 -16.58
CA ILE A 103 13.75 0.50 -16.37
C ILE A 103 13.11 0.12 -17.72
N PRO A 104 13.25 -1.14 -18.18
CA PRO A 104 12.61 -1.59 -19.42
C PRO A 104 11.09 -1.71 -19.29
N ASN A 105 10.37 -1.59 -20.40
CA ASN A 105 8.95 -1.96 -20.46
C ASN A 105 8.74 -3.43 -20.07
N GLY A 106 7.68 -3.69 -19.30
CA GLY A 106 7.35 -5.00 -18.78
C GLY A 106 8.10 -5.35 -17.49
N THR A 107 8.79 -4.41 -16.85
CA THR A 107 9.51 -4.70 -15.59
C THR A 107 8.53 -4.84 -14.44
N PHE A 108 7.64 -3.86 -14.27
CA PHE A 108 6.73 -3.87 -13.12
C PHE A 108 5.66 -4.96 -13.18
N GLU A 109 5.22 -5.38 -14.37
CA GLU A 109 4.21 -6.45 -14.53
C GLU A 109 4.72 -7.85 -14.12
N GLN A 110 6.05 -8.04 -14.10
CA GLN A 110 6.66 -9.30 -13.71
C GLN A 110 6.58 -9.55 -12.20
N PHE A 111 6.42 -8.51 -11.38
CA PHE A 111 6.41 -8.66 -9.93
C PHE A 111 5.11 -9.28 -9.42
N GLN A 112 5.24 -10.27 -8.56
CA GLN A 112 4.14 -11.01 -7.97
C GLN A 112 4.30 -11.09 -6.45
N LEU A 113 3.21 -10.88 -5.73
CA LEU A 113 3.06 -11.25 -4.32
C LEU A 113 2.66 -12.73 -4.22
N GLN A 114 2.99 -13.36 -3.10
CA GLN A 114 2.49 -14.68 -2.73
C GLN A 114 1.47 -14.54 -1.60
N LEU A 115 0.18 -14.60 -1.94
CA LEU A 115 -0.92 -14.36 -0.99
C LEU A 115 -1.82 -15.59 -0.86
N ALA A 116 -2.47 -15.72 0.29
CA ALA A 116 -3.52 -16.71 0.50
C ALA A 116 -4.78 -16.31 -0.30
N CYS A 117 -5.28 -17.23 -1.11
CA CYS A 117 -6.39 -16.96 -2.04
C CYS A 117 -7.74 -17.46 -1.55
N ASN A 118 -7.74 -18.50 -0.70
CA ASN A 118 -8.95 -19.04 -0.12
C ASN A 118 -9.15 -18.44 1.27
N ASN A 119 -9.80 -17.28 1.28
CA ASN A 119 -10.10 -16.48 2.47
C ASN A 119 -11.34 -16.98 3.22
N THR A 120 -11.78 -18.21 2.95
CA THR A 120 -12.85 -18.83 3.71
C THR A 120 -12.30 -19.14 5.09
N ILE A 121 -12.59 -18.27 6.06
CA ILE A 121 -12.48 -18.64 7.47
C ILE A 121 -13.30 -19.90 7.64
N ASP A 122 -12.68 -20.98 8.14
CA ASP A 122 -13.45 -22.15 8.56
C ASP A 122 -14.41 -21.67 9.66
N PRO A 123 -15.74 -21.70 9.45
CA PRO A 123 -16.70 -21.23 10.44
C PRO A 123 -16.66 -22.06 11.74
N LYS A 124 -15.93 -23.18 11.76
CA LYS A 124 -15.67 -24.00 12.95
C LYS A 124 -14.37 -23.65 13.66
N ASP A 125 -13.50 -22.85 13.07
CA ASP A 125 -12.26 -22.40 13.70
C ASP A 125 -12.52 -21.24 14.66
N ASN A 126 -13.07 -21.58 15.83
CA ASN A 126 -13.30 -20.62 16.92
C ASN A 126 -11.99 -20.04 17.50
N SER A 127 -10.82 -20.57 17.12
CA SER A 127 -9.52 -20.09 17.60
C SER A 127 -8.98 -18.90 16.78
N PHE A 128 -9.59 -18.62 15.63
CA PHE A 128 -9.16 -17.57 14.72
C PHE A 128 -10.28 -16.55 14.48
N SER A 129 -10.07 -15.32 14.93
CA SER A 129 -10.92 -14.19 14.59
C SER A 129 -10.06 -13.05 14.10
N VAL A 130 -10.42 -12.47 12.94
CA VAL A 130 -9.72 -11.29 12.41
C VAL A 130 -9.83 -10.09 13.36
N HIS A 131 -10.88 -10.04 14.19
CA HIS A 131 -11.07 -9.03 15.23
C HIS A 131 -10.04 -9.10 16.37
N SER A 132 -9.30 -10.21 16.48
CA SER A 132 -8.25 -10.36 17.48
C SER A 132 -6.93 -9.69 17.07
N PHE A 133 -6.79 -9.23 15.82
CA PHE A 133 -5.55 -8.62 15.35
C PHE A 133 -5.59 -7.09 15.47
N PRO A 134 -4.53 -6.47 16.02
CA PRO A 134 -4.39 -5.02 16.00
C PRO A 134 -4.32 -4.49 14.57
N ILE A 135 -4.89 -3.30 14.36
CA ILE A 135 -4.86 -2.59 13.08
C ILE A 135 -3.70 -1.60 13.08
N VAL A 136 -3.04 -1.50 11.93
CA VAL A 136 -1.98 -0.55 11.64
C VAL A 136 -2.26 0.14 10.31
N LEU A 137 -2.24 1.46 10.29
CA LEU A 137 -2.35 2.24 9.05
C LEU A 137 -0.97 2.53 8.46
N PHE A 138 -0.88 2.60 7.14
CA PHE A 138 0.33 3.00 6.43
C PHE A 138 0.07 4.12 5.42
N SER A 139 0.91 5.16 5.45
CA SER A 139 0.95 6.21 4.42
C SER A 139 2.30 6.20 3.66
N PRO A 140 2.29 6.22 2.31
CA PRO A 140 3.49 6.18 1.48
C PRO A 140 4.25 7.53 1.48
N GLY A 141 5.42 7.58 0.82
CA GLY A 141 6.12 8.85 0.56
C GLY A 141 5.32 9.80 -0.35
N ALA A 142 5.80 11.05 -0.46
CA ALA A 142 5.27 12.01 -1.43
C ALA A 142 5.39 11.44 -2.85
N GLY A 143 4.34 11.52 -3.67
CA GLY A 143 4.35 10.96 -5.02
C GLY A 143 4.30 9.43 -5.11
N ALA A 144 4.65 8.70 -4.05
CA ALA A 144 4.68 7.24 -4.11
C ALA A 144 3.28 6.63 -3.95
N PRO A 145 2.89 5.65 -4.79
CA PRO A 145 1.68 4.86 -4.55
C PRO A 145 1.88 3.90 -3.38
N ARG A 146 0.78 3.55 -2.71
CA ARG A 146 0.71 2.57 -1.61
C ARG A 146 1.29 1.21 -2.00
N LEU A 147 1.24 0.89 -3.31
CA LEU A 147 1.67 -0.38 -3.89
C LEU A 147 3.16 -0.64 -3.68
N PHE A 148 4.00 0.39 -3.66
CA PHE A 148 5.45 0.25 -3.42
C PHE A 148 5.78 -0.38 -2.06
N TYR A 149 4.85 -0.35 -1.12
CA TYR A 149 5.04 -0.81 0.25
C TYR A 149 4.31 -2.12 0.55
N SER A 150 3.88 -2.85 -0.48
CA SER A 150 3.12 -4.10 -0.30
C SER A 150 3.94 -5.18 0.42
N ILE A 151 5.25 -5.26 0.19
CA ILE A 151 6.13 -6.25 0.85
C ILE A 151 6.20 -5.99 2.36
N ILE A 152 6.40 -4.74 2.79
CA ILE A 152 6.47 -4.42 4.22
C ILE A 152 5.10 -4.57 4.89
N ALA A 153 4.02 -4.22 4.20
CA ALA A 153 2.66 -4.43 4.71
C ALA A 153 2.35 -5.92 4.89
N GLN A 154 2.73 -6.75 3.90
CA GLN A 154 2.62 -8.20 3.99
C GLN A 154 3.48 -8.78 5.12
N TYR A 155 4.71 -8.29 5.28
CA TYR A 155 5.62 -8.71 6.36
C TYR A 155 4.98 -8.45 7.73
N ILE A 156 4.51 -7.23 7.99
CA ILE A 156 3.90 -6.86 9.26
C ILE A 156 2.62 -7.70 9.47
N SER A 157 1.81 -7.87 8.42
CA SER A 157 0.60 -8.66 8.54
C SER A 157 0.86 -10.13 8.89
N SER A 158 1.90 -10.75 8.32
CA SER A 158 2.30 -12.12 8.67
C SER A 158 2.68 -12.30 10.15
N ASN A 159 2.98 -11.21 10.85
CA ASN A 159 3.29 -11.22 12.29
C ASN A 159 2.05 -11.04 13.20
N GLY A 160 0.86 -10.90 12.62
CA GLY A 160 -0.40 -10.84 13.36
C GLY A 160 -0.96 -9.43 13.46
N PHE A 161 -0.87 -8.64 12.39
CA PHE A 161 -1.46 -7.31 12.30
C PHE A 161 -2.35 -7.21 11.06
N ILE A 162 -3.42 -6.44 11.14
CA ILE A 162 -4.13 -5.97 9.95
C ILE A 162 -3.44 -4.68 9.52
N VAL A 163 -2.89 -4.65 8.31
CA VAL A 163 -2.22 -3.46 7.75
C VAL A 163 -3.08 -2.87 6.66
N ILE A 164 -3.45 -1.60 6.79
CA ILE A 164 -4.21 -0.87 5.77
C ILE A 164 -3.30 0.19 5.18
N THR A 165 -2.88 -0.01 3.93
CA THR A 165 -2.10 0.98 3.18
C THR A 165 -3.03 1.93 2.44
N ILE A 166 -2.69 3.22 2.42
CA ILE A 166 -3.55 4.28 1.91
C ILE A 166 -2.87 4.96 0.72
N ASP A 167 -3.55 4.98 -0.43
CA ASP A 167 -3.21 5.91 -1.51
C ASP A 167 -3.90 7.25 -1.28
N HIS A 168 -3.18 8.31 -1.63
CA HIS A 168 -3.66 9.68 -1.55
C HIS A 168 -3.72 10.28 -2.96
N PRO A 169 -4.85 10.12 -3.68
CA PRO A 169 -5.01 10.66 -5.04
C PRO A 169 -4.75 12.17 -5.11
N GLY A 170 -4.14 12.63 -6.21
CA GLY A 170 -3.68 14.01 -6.35
C GLY A 170 -2.30 14.27 -5.72
N ASP A 171 -1.84 13.43 -4.78
CA ASP A 171 -0.46 13.45 -4.26
C ASP A 171 0.38 12.33 -4.88
N ALA A 172 -0.12 11.09 -4.93
CA ALA A 172 0.59 10.00 -5.59
C ALA A 172 0.71 10.23 -7.11
N GLU A 173 1.80 9.76 -7.72
CA GLU A 173 2.09 9.80 -9.17
C GLU A 173 0.88 9.36 -9.99
N LEU A 174 0.28 8.24 -9.57
CA LEU A 174 -1.03 7.80 -10.01
C LEU A 174 -1.73 6.98 -8.93
N VAL A 175 -3.06 6.99 -8.99
CA VAL A 175 -3.92 6.05 -8.26
C VAL A 175 -4.97 5.50 -9.22
N GLU A 176 -4.89 4.19 -9.46
CA GLU A 176 -5.88 3.45 -10.23
C GLU A 176 -6.96 2.86 -9.30
N PHE A 177 -8.21 3.20 -9.58
CA PHE A 177 -9.37 2.62 -8.89
C PHE A 177 -9.88 1.38 -9.61
N SER A 178 -10.57 0.50 -8.88
CA SER A 178 -11.17 -0.72 -9.44
C SER A 178 -12.19 -0.50 -10.55
N SER A 179 -12.69 0.73 -10.74
CA SER A 179 -13.54 1.12 -11.87
C SER A 179 -12.78 1.40 -13.17
N GLY A 180 -11.44 1.35 -13.15
CA GLY A 180 -10.57 1.80 -14.22
C GLY A 180 -10.35 3.32 -14.26
N THR A 181 -10.95 4.07 -13.33
CA THR A 181 -10.69 5.51 -13.19
C THR A 181 -9.30 5.70 -12.61
N VAL A 182 -8.54 6.63 -13.19
CA VAL A 182 -7.18 6.98 -12.72
C VAL A 182 -7.17 8.44 -12.31
N ILE A 183 -6.60 8.72 -11.13
CA ILE A 183 -6.28 10.08 -10.71
C ILE A 183 -4.75 10.20 -10.64
N TYR A 184 -4.21 11.19 -11.33
CA TYR A 184 -2.78 11.49 -11.36
C TYR A 184 -2.40 12.52 -10.29
N ASN A 185 -1.10 12.67 -10.09
CA ASN A 185 -0.53 13.74 -9.27
C ASN A 185 -0.97 15.13 -9.77
N ALA A 186 -1.40 15.99 -8.85
CA ALA A 186 -1.82 17.36 -9.09
C ALA A 186 -0.88 18.41 -8.45
N ILE A 187 0.14 17.96 -7.71
CA ILE A 187 1.15 18.78 -7.05
C ILE A 187 2.29 19.04 -8.04
N THR A 188 2.38 20.27 -8.53
CA THR A 188 3.39 20.66 -9.52
C THR A 188 4.73 21.05 -8.90
N ASN A 189 4.71 21.56 -7.66
CA ASN A 189 5.89 21.97 -6.91
C ASN A 189 5.86 21.35 -5.51
N LEU A 190 7.00 20.89 -5.00
CA LEU A 190 7.13 20.39 -3.62
C LEU A 190 7.51 21.54 -2.68
N THR A 191 6.73 22.63 -2.68
CA THR A 191 6.98 23.73 -1.74
C THR A 191 6.62 23.31 -0.31
N LEU A 192 7.13 24.02 0.69
CA LEU A 192 6.77 23.77 2.09
C LEU A 192 5.25 23.82 2.33
N ASN A 193 4.55 24.72 1.63
CA ASN A 193 3.10 24.85 1.73
C ASN A 193 2.39 23.63 1.13
N ASP A 194 2.87 23.12 -0.01
CA ASP A 194 2.32 21.93 -0.66
C ASP A 194 2.52 20.69 0.21
N LEU A 195 3.73 20.51 0.76
CA LEU A 195 4.04 19.40 1.68
C LEU A 195 3.19 19.47 2.95
N THR A 196 3.03 20.66 3.54
CA THR A 196 2.20 20.86 4.73
C THR A 196 0.73 20.56 4.43
N LYS A 197 0.21 21.04 3.30
CA LYS A 197 -1.15 20.71 2.82
C LYS A 197 -1.31 19.20 2.65
N SER A 198 -0.36 18.53 2.00
CA SER A 198 -0.37 17.08 1.82
C SER A 198 -0.41 16.34 3.15
N VAL A 199 0.41 16.73 4.14
CA VAL A 199 0.41 16.11 5.48
C VAL A 199 -0.96 16.23 6.14
N VAL A 200 -1.62 17.39 6.06
CA VAL A 200 -2.97 17.59 6.61
C VAL A 200 -3.99 16.70 5.90
N VAL A 201 -3.98 16.67 4.56
CA VAL A 201 -4.92 15.86 3.78
C VAL A 201 -4.72 14.37 4.07
N ARG A 202 -3.47 13.91 4.15
CA ARG A 202 -3.10 12.52 4.46
C ARG A 202 -3.53 12.13 5.89
N SER A 203 -3.39 13.03 6.85
CA SER A 203 -3.90 12.83 8.22
C SER A 203 -5.42 12.68 8.25
N GLN A 204 -6.15 13.53 7.52
CA GLN A 204 -7.61 13.41 7.42
C GLN A 204 -8.04 12.14 6.69
N ASP A 205 -7.32 11.72 5.65
CA ASP A 205 -7.56 10.46 4.96
C ASP A 205 -7.39 9.26 5.92
N ALA A 206 -6.41 9.30 6.83
CA ALA A 206 -6.24 8.27 7.86
C ALA A 206 -7.41 8.21 8.85
N SER A 207 -7.86 9.35 9.38
CA SER A 207 -9.05 9.42 10.25
C SER A 207 -10.30 8.89 9.54
N PHE A 208 -10.48 9.24 8.26
CA PHE A 208 -11.60 8.73 7.45
C PHE A 208 -11.55 7.20 7.26
N VAL A 209 -10.35 6.62 7.10
CA VAL A 209 -10.20 5.15 7.09
C VAL A 209 -10.66 4.56 8.42
N LEU A 210 -10.26 5.13 9.55
CA LEU A 210 -10.69 4.66 10.88
C LEU A 210 -12.21 4.75 11.06
N ASP A 211 -12.83 5.84 10.62
CA ASP A 211 -14.30 6.00 10.67
C ASP A 211 -15.00 4.93 9.83
N SER A 212 -14.43 4.63 8.66
CA SER A 212 -14.94 3.60 7.74
C SER A 212 -14.90 2.18 8.34
N LEU A 213 -13.98 1.91 9.27
CA LEU A 213 -13.85 0.60 9.92
C LEU A 213 -14.99 0.28 10.91
N SER A 214 -15.76 1.28 11.34
CA SER A 214 -16.98 1.04 12.13
C SER A 214 -18.11 0.42 11.29
N GLN A 215 -18.05 0.57 9.96
CA GLN A 215 -19.12 0.16 9.05
C GLN A 215 -18.95 -1.29 8.60
N VAL A 216 -19.86 -2.16 9.03
CA VAL A 216 -19.84 -3.61 8.72
C VAL A 216 -19.77 -3.88 7.21
N SER A 217 -20.47 -3.10 6.40
CA SER A 217 -20.51 -3.26 4.93
C SER A 217 -19.17 -2.93 4.25
N ILE A 218 -18.41 -1.99 4.81
CA ILE A 218 -17.05 -1.67 4.35
C ILE A 218 -16.11 -2.78 4.80
N VAL A 219 -16.14 -3.10 6.10
CA VAL A 219 -15.23 -4.08 6.71
C VAL A 219 -15.35 -5.46 6.08
N ARG A 220 -16.56 -5.96 5.77
CA ARG A 220 -16.72 -7.26 5.10
C ARG A 220 -16.08 -7.33 3.72
N ARG A 221 -15.95 -6.20 3.03
CA ARG A 221 -15.28 -6.12 1.72
C ARG A 221 -13.78 -5.94 1.87
N LEU A 222 -13.36 -5.15 2.85
CA LEU A 222 -11.95 -4.87 3.12
C LEU A 222 -11.25 -6.08 3.77
N ILE A 223 -11.94 -6.78 4.67
CA ILE A 223 -11.43 -7.93 5.41
C ILE A 223 -12.51 -9.04 5.36
N PRO A 224 -12.59 -9.79 4.25
CA PRO A 224 -13.42 -10.98 4.15
C PRO A 224 -13.26 -11.90 5.36
N GLY A 225 -14.39 -12.24 5.97
CA GLY A 225 -14.44 -13.03 7.22
C GLY A 225 -14.65 -12.20 8.49
N ALA A 226 -14.59 -10.87 8.42
CA ALA A 226 -15.03 -10.02 9.52
C ALA A 226 -16.57 -10.04 9.66
N CYS A 227 -17.07 -10.45 10.83
CA CYS A 227 -18.52 -10.56 11.07
C CYS A 227 -19.20 -9.22 11.42
N SER A 228 -18.44 -8.29 12.00
CA SER A 228 -18.87 -6.94 12.42
C SER A 228 -17.85 -5.88 11.99
N GLY A 229 -18.18 -4.60 12.22
CA GLY A 229 -17.18 -3.53 12.18
C GLY A 229 -16.12 -3.71 13.26
N PHE A 230 -15.06 -2.92 13.18
CA PHE A 230 -14.03 -2.84 14.21
C PHE A 230 -14.30 -1.63 15.10
N ASP A 231 -14.27 -1.85 16.41
CA ASP A 231 -14.03 -0.77 17.36
C ASP A 231 -12.52 -0.56 17.43
N VAL A 232 -12.05 0.62 17.03
CA VAL A 232 -10.63 0.94 16.81
C VAL A 232 -10.14 2.02 17.78
N PRO A 233 -10.26 1.83 19.11
CA PRO A 233 -9.88 2.87 20.07
C PRO A 233 -8.35 3.04 20.16
N ARG A 234 -7.58 2.07 19.64
CA ARG A 234 -6.11 2.07 19.69
C ARG A 234 -5.55 1.48 18.40
N VAL A 235 -4.99 2.34 17.57
CA VAL A 235 -4.36 2.01 16.28
C VAL A 235 -2.96 2.61 16.25
N ALA A 236 -2.04 1.95 15.58
CA ALA A 236 -0.76 2.54 15.22
C ALA A 236 -0.79 2.99 13.76
N MET A 237 -0.02 4.03 13.43
CA MET A 237 0.20 4.45 12.06
C MET A 237 1.70 4.54 11.80
N TYR A 238 2.15 4.11 10.62
CA TYR A 238 3.52 4.31 10.19
C TYR A 238 3.54 4.86 8.78
N GLY A 239 4.65 5.46 8.38
CA GLY A 239 4.78 5.94 7.02
C GLY A 239 6.22 6.24 6.65
N HIS A 240 6.47 6.30 5.35
CA HIS A 240 7.78 6.64 4.80
C HIS A 240 7.82 8.09 4.36
N SER A 241 8.89 8.81 4.69
CA SER A 241 9.09 10.20 4.27
C SER A 241 7.87 11.07 4.65
N LEU A 242 7.21 11.72 3.69
CA LEU A 242 5.99 12.52 3.94
C LEU A 242 4.86 11.71 4.62
N GLY A 243 4.81 10.39 4.42
CA GLY A 243 3.87 9.50 5.08
C GLY A 243 4.13 9.36 6.57
N GLY A 244 5.38 9.45 7.02
CA GLY A 244 5.73 9.45 8.44
C GLY A 244 5.33 10.73 9.15
N ALA A 245 5.51 11.87 8.48
CA ALA A 245 4.94 13.14 8.92
C ALA A 245 3.41 13.11 9.00
N ALA A 246 2.76 12.47 8.02
CA ALA A 246 1.32 12.25 8.05
C ALA A 246 0.89 11.34 9.21
N ALA A 247 1.68 10.32 9.57
CA ALA A 247 1.44 9.48 10.73
C ALA A 247 1.49 10.28 12.04
N ALA A 248 2.51 11.13 12.19
CA ALA A 248 2.63 12.01 13.34
C ALA A 248 1.47 13.02 13.41
N SER A 249 1.14 13.66 12.27
CA SER A 249 0.00 14.59 12.18
C SER A 249 -1.34 13.92 12.49
N ALA A 250 -1.53 12.68 12.04
CA ALA A 250 -2.74 11.91 12.35
C ALA A 250 -2.83 11.57 13.84
N ALA A 251 -1.73 11.13 14.47
CA ALA A 251 -1.67 10.91 15.91
C ALA A 251 -1.94 12.18 16.74
N TYR A 252 -1.57 13.34 16.21
CA TYR A 252 -1.87 14.63 16.84
C TYR A 252 -3.37 14.97 16.78
N HIS A 253 -4.04 14.72 15.65
CA HIS A 253 -5.44 15.12 15.45
C HIS A 253 -6.48 14.04 15.81
N ASP A 254 -6.09 12.77 15.89
CA ASP A 254 -7.01 11.64 16.12
C ASP A 254 -6.49 10.74 17.24
N HIS A 255 -7.13 10.85 18.41
CA HIS A 255 -6.72 10.14 19.63
C HIS A 255 -6.83 8.61 19.54
N ARG A 256 -7.48 8.07 18.51
CA ARG A 256 -7.46 6.62 18.25
C ARG A 256 -6.07 6.15 17.80
N ILE A 257 -5.27 7.03 17.21
CA ILE A 257 -3.90 6.74 16.78
C ILE A 257 -2.96 6.97 17.96
N VAL A 258 -2.62 5.89 18.65
CA VAL A 258 -1.83 5.91 19.90
C VAL A 258 -0.33 5.76 19.66
N GLY A 259 0.09 5.53 18.42
CA GLY A 259 1.50 5.41 18.06
C GLY A 259 1.75 5.79 16.60
N ALA A 260 2.80 6.56 16.35
CA ALA A 260 3.25 6.97 15.02
C ALA A 260 4.72 6.56 14.80
N VAL A 261 5.03 6.06 13.60
CA VAL A 261 6.41 5.77 13.17
C VAL A 261 6.68 6.50 11.87
N ASP A 262 7.72 7.34 11.88
CA ASP A 262 8.24 8.02 10.72
C ASP A 262 9.49 7.29 10.22
N LEU A 263 9.45 6.80 8.98
CA LEU A 263 10.58 6.14 8.33
C LEU A 263 11.25 7.16 7.40
N ASP A 264 12.30 7.81 7.88
CA ASP A 264 13.17 8.72 7.11
C ASP A 264 12.44 9.99 6.60
N GLY A 265 11.47 10.50 7.37
CA GLY A 265 10.74 11.73 7.10
C GLY A 265 11.19 12.93 7.91
N SER A 266 10.73 14.09 7.45
CA SER A 266 10.79 15.35 8.19
C SER A 266 9.41 15.67 8.73
N LEU A 267 9.33 16.27 9.92
CA LEU A 267 8.05 16.68 10.51
C LEU A 267 7.59 18.04 9.99
N PHE A 268 6.27 18.23 9.92
CA PHE A 268 5.62 19.45 9.42
C PHE A 268 4.47 19.88 10.33
N GLY A 269 4.11 21.17 10.28
CA GLY A 269 2.95 21.71 10.97
C GLY A 269 3.04 21.68 12.50
N SER A 270 1.89 21.65 13.17
CA SER A 270 1.76 21.78 14.63
C SER A 270 2.51 20.72 15.43
N VAL A 271 2.75 19.54 14.86
CA VAL A 271 3.53 18.48 15.52
C VAL A 271 4.94 18.96 15.88
N VAL A 272 5.53 19.84 15.07
CA VAL A 272 6.89 20.37 15.30
C VAL A 272 6.94 21.29 16.52
N SER A 273 5.89 22.08 16.75
CA SER A 273 5.83 23.03 17.88
C SER A 273 5.25 22.41 19.15
N ASP A 274 4.23 21.57 19.00
CA ASP A 274 3.39 21.14 20.12
C ASP A 274 3.82 19.75 20.64
N GLY A 275 4.53 18.98 19.82
CA GLY A 275 4.77 17.56 20.04
C GLY A 275 3.51 16.72 19.87
N LEU A 276 3.62 15.42 20.13
CA LEU A 276 2.45 14.53 20.17
C LEU A 276 1.81 14.50 21.58
N PRO A 277 0.52 14.10 21.70
CA PRO A 277 -0.13 13.92 22.99
C PRO A 277 0.66 13.00 23.94
N LYS A 278 0.66 13.28 25.25
CA LYS A 278 1.50 12.59 26.25
C LYS A 278 1.37 11.06 26.28
N ASP A 279 0.20 10.53 25.91
CA ASP A 279 -0.08 9.09 25.93
C ASP A 279 0.19 8.39 24.58
N SER A 280 0.75 9.12 23.61
CA SER A 280 1.11 8.60 22.29
C SER A 280 2.62 8.32 22.18
N PHE A 281 2.97 7.30 21.41
CA PHE A 281 4.35 6.95 21.10
C PHE A 281 4.76 7.50 19.73
N PHE A 282 5.98 8.03 19.62
CA PHE A 282 6.59 8.42 18.34
C PHE A 282 7.96 7.78 18.17
N LEU A 283 8.21 7.22 16.98
CA LEU A 283 9.53 6.76 16.56
C LEU A 283 9.90 7.47 15.25
N LEU A 284 11.11 8.03 15.22
CA LEU A 284 11.77 8.57 14.04
C LEU A 284 12.85 7.58 13.56
#